data_AF-A0A2G9TE45-F1
#
_entry.id   AF-A0A2G9TE45-F1
#
_cell.length_a   1.000
_cell.length_b   1.000
_cell.length_c   1.000
_cell.angle_alpha   90.00
_cell.angle_beta   90.00
_cell.angle_gamma   90.00
#
_symmetry.space_group_name_H-M   'P 1'
#
loop_
_entity.id
_entity.type
_entity.pdbx_description
1 polymer ?
#
loop_
_entity_poly.entity_id
_entity_poly.type
_entity_poly.pdbx_seq_one_letter_code
_entity_poly.pdbx_strand_id
1 'polypeptide(L)'
;PVPTTAAPSTTPSTTVNCANGGTPLYQRTVNATCFCPELFHGRECNLVNCMNGGTPLPGNLQCQCPPGYQGTNCEIGQWLLMHIPRKV
;
A
#
# COMPACT_ATOMS: atom_id res chain seq x y z
N PRO A 1 -0.17 2.51 -42.54
CA PRO A 1 0.43 3.13 -41.33
C PRO A 1 0.16 2.26 -40.10
N VAL A 2 1.17 1.51 -39.65
CA VAL A 2 1.08 0.61 -38.49
C VAL A 2 1.31 1.43 -37.21
N PRO A 3 0.45 1.34 -36.18
CA PRO A 3 0.70 2.01 -34.91
C PRO A 3 1.94 1.41 -34.24
N THR A 4 2.96 2.24 -34.02
CA THR A 4 4.16 1.87 -33.30
C THR A 4 3.84 1.82 -31.81
N THR A 5 3.39 0.66 -31.32
CA THR A 5 3.31 0.41 -29.88
C THR A 5 4.74 0.45 -29.33
N ALA A 6 5.07 1.50 -28.56
CA ALA A 6 6.36 1.63 -27.90
C ALA A 6 6.62 0.37 -27.06
N ALA A 7 7.76 -0.28 -27.28
CA ALA A 7 8.17 -1.42 -26.49
C ALA A 7 8.22 -1.03 -25.00
N PRO A 8 7.77 -1.89 -24.07
CA PRO A 8 7.92 -1.64 -22.65
C PRO A 8 9.41 -1.43 -22.37
N SER A 9 9.75 -0.26 -21.82
CA SER A 9 11.12 0.09 -21.48
C SER A 9 11.61 -0.86 -20.39
N THR A 10 12.32 -1.92 -20.78
CA THR A 10 12.88 -2.94 -19.88
C THR A 10 14.09 -2.44 -19.09
N THR A 11 14.43 -1.16 -19.20
CA THR A 11 15.48 -0.55 -18.37
C THR A 11 14.99 -0.55 -16.92
N PRO A 12 15.67 -1.27 -16.00
CA PRO A 12 15.29 -1.24 -14.59
C PRO A 12 15.42 0.20 -14.10
N SER A 13 14.32 0.80 -13.62
CA SER A 13 14.41 2.14 -13.05
C SER A 13 15.34 2.08 -11.84
N THR A 14 16.45 2.80 -11.94
CA THR A 14 17.46 2.94 -10.88
C THR A 14 17.07 3.98 -9.83
N THR A 15 15.96 4.68 -10.07
CA THR A 15 15.39 5.68 -9.16
C THR A 15 14.01 5.22 -8.74
N VAL A 16 13.70 5.39 -7.46
CA VAL A 16 12.40 5.05 -6.86
C VAL A 16 11.87 6.26 -6.12
N ASN A 17 10.57 6.49 -6.27
CA ASN A 17 9.87 7.59 -5.63
C ASN A 17 8.94 6.99 -4.57
N CYS A 18 9.35 7.06 -3.31
CA CYS A 18 8.57 6.48 -2.23
C CYS A 18 7.36 7.34 -1.89
N ALA A 19 6.18 6.73 -1.88
CA ALA A 19 4.93 7.32 -1.42
C ALA A 19 4.72 7.08 0.08
N ASN A 20 3.70 7.74 0.65
CA ASN A 20 3.17 7.45 1.98
C ASN A 20 4.21 7.44 3.12
N GLY A 21 5.22 8.30 3.03
CA GLY A 21 6.28 8.42 4.04
C GLY A 21 7.36 7.34 3.97
N GLY A 22 7.41 6.53 2.92
CA GLY A 22 8.51 5.59 2.70
C GLY A 22 9.84 6.30 2.47
N THR A 23 10.94 5.63 2.83
CA THR A 23 12.29 6.16 2.65
C THR A 23 13.03 5.38 1.55
N PRO A 24 13.68 6.07 0.59
CA PRO A 24 14.34 5.41 -0.52
C PRO A 24 15.61 4.68 -0.07
N LEU A 25 15.76 3.45 -0.55
CA LEU A 25 16.92 2.59 -0.32
C LEU A 25 17.62 2.28 -1.65
N TYR A 26 18.95 2.19 -1.61
CA TYR A 26 19.78 1.79 -2.76
C TYR A 26 19.52 2.60 -4.04
N GLN A 27 19.29 3.92 -3.90
CA GLN A 27 19.10 4.81 -5.05
C GLN A 27 20.25 4.70 -6.06
N ARG A 28 19.96 5.04 -7.32
CA ARG A 28 20.88 4.93 -8.46
C ARG A 28 21.36 3.50 -8.75
N THR A 29 20.70 2.49 -8.18
CA THR A 29 20.99 1.06 -8.39
C THR A 29 19.75 0.35 -8.94
N VAL A 30 19.93 -0.74 -9.68
CA VAL A 30 18.81 -1.56 -10.19
C VAL A 30 17.93 -2.15 -9.08
N ASN A 31 18.49 -2.32 -7.88
CA ASN A 31 17.79 -2.77 -6.67
C ASN A 31 17.18 -1.61 -5.86
N ALA A 32 17.10 -0.41 -6.44
CA ALA A 32 16.42 0.70 -5.80
C ALA A 32 15.00 0.28 -5.39
N THR A 33 14.67 0.52 -4.12
CA THR A 33 13.41 0.14 -3.49
C THR A 33 13.11 1.11 -2.35
N CYS A 34 11.93 1.02 -1.76
CA CYS A 34 11.55 1.81 -0.59
C CYS A 34 11.49 0.94 0.67
N PHE A 35 11.93 1.50 1.79
CA PHE A 35 11.51 1.02 3.10
C PHE A 35 10.13 1.61 3.39
N CYS A 36 9.13 0.75 3.55
CA CYS A 36 7.74 1.16 3.71
C CYS A 36 7.31 1.17 5.18
N PRO A 37 6.47 2.14 5.59
CA PRO A 37 5.77 2.09 6.86
C PRO A 37 4.79 0.90 6.90
N GLU A 38 4.41 0.43 8.09
CA GLU A 38 3.68 -0.83 8.29
C GLU A 38 2.38 -0.96 7.48
N LEU A 39 1.74 0.16 7.17
CA LEU A 39 0.45 0.22 6.48
C LEU A 39 0.55 0.18 4.95
N PHE A 40 1.77 0.16 4.38
CA PHE A 40 1.98 0.21 2.94
C PHE A 40 3.03 -0.79 2.45
N HIS A 41 2.95 -1.16 1.18
CA HIS A 41 3.88 -2.08 0.52
C HIS A 41 4.03 -1.76 -0.98
N GLY A 42 4.80 -2.59 -1.69
CA GLY A 42 5.20 -2.39 -3.07
C GLY A 42 6.54 -1.65 -3.19
N ARG A 43 7.11 -1.62 -4.41
CA ARG A 43 8.43 -1.01 -4.67
C ARG A 43 8.51 0.45 -4.25
N GLU A 44 7.38 1.15 -4.31
CA GLU A 44 7.25 2.59 -4.04
C GLU A 44 6.31 2.89 -2.86
N CYS A 45 5.93 1.89 -2.05
CA CYS A 45 4.98 2.05 -0.93
C CYS A 45 3.63 2.65 -1.36
N ASN A 46 3.22 2.39 -2.60
CA ASN A 46 1.99 2.91 -3.19
C ASN A 46 0.80 1.94 -3.07
N LEU A 47 1.03 0.77 -2.48
CA LEU A 47 -0.02 -0.23 -2.21
C LEU A 47 -0.34 -0.25 -0.72
N VAL A 48 -1.62 -0.31 -0.38
CA VAL A 48 -2.10 -0.42 1.00
C VAL A 48 -2.00 -1.87 1.50
N ASN A 49 -1.49 -2.07 2.71
CA ASN A 49 -1.56 -3.37 3.38
C ASN A 49 -2.94 -3.54 4.02
N CYS A 50 -3.79 -4.41 3.47
CA CYS A 50 -5.07 -4.75 4.09
C CYS A 50 -4.93 -5.92 5.06
N MET A 51 -5.19 -5.65 6.33
CA MET A 51 -5.15 -6.64 7.42
C MET A 51 -6.48 -7.40 7.53
N ASN A 52 -6.48 -8.47 8.33
CA ASN A 52 -7.69 -9.18 8.74
C ASN A 52 -8.59 -9.66 7.58
N GLY A 53 -8.00 -9.97 6.42
CA GLY A 53 -8.73 -10.41 5.23
C GLY A 53 -9.43 -9.31 4.46
N GLY A 54 -9.09 -8.03 4.71
CA GLY A 54 -9.52 -6.92 3.87
C GLY A 54 -8.96 -7.00 2.47
N THR A 55 -9.66 -6.40 1.51
CA THR A 55 -9.24 -6.33 0.11
C THR A 55 -8.95 -4.89 -0.30
N PRO A 56 -7.90 -4.63 -1.10
CA PRO A 56 -7.61 -3.28 -1.55
C PRO A 56 -8.70 -2.79 -2.50
N LEU A 57 -9.17 -1.56 -2.26
CA LEU A 57 -10.11 -0.89 -3.15
C LEU A 57 -9.39 -0.33 -4.39
N PRO A 58 -10.12 -0.06 -5.49
CA PRO A 58 -9.57 0.61 -6.65
C PRO A 58 -8.91 1.94 -6.25
N GLY A 59 -7.63 2.11 -6.58
CA GLY A 59 -6.83 3.26 -6.15
C GLY A 59 -5.81 2.96 -5.03
N ASN A 60 -5.79 1.74 -4.47
CA ASN A 60 -4.74 1.19 -3.58
C ASN A 60 -4.41 2.00 -2.31
N LEU A 61 -5.27 2.93 -1.91
CA LEU A 61 -5.07 3.77 -0.72
C LEU A 61 -5.96 3.38 0.46
N GLN A 62 -6.91 2.48 0.24
CA GLN A 62 -7.90 2.11 1.24
C GLN A 62 -8.33 0.66 1.09
N CYS A 63 -8.72 0.04 2.21
CA CYS A 63 -9.17 -1.34 2.26
C CYS A 63 -10.70 -1.43 2.41
N GLN A 64 -11.29 -2.39 1.70
CA GLN A 64 -12.61 -2.89 1.99
C GLN A 64 -12.50 -3.91 3.13
N CYS A 65 -13.03 -3.56 4.30
CA CYS A 65 -12.95 -4.39 5.49
C CYS A 65 -14.08 -5.42 5.57
N PRO A 66 -13.79 -6.66 5.99
CA PRO A 66 -14.83 -7.63 6.29
C PRO A 66 -15.62 -7.24 7.55
N PRO A 67 -16.81 -7.82 7.76
CA PRO A 67 -17.61 -7.57 8.96
C PRO A 67 -16.80 -7.80 10.25
N GLY A 68 -16.91 -6.86 11.19
CA GLY A 68 -16.20 -6.92 12.46
C GLY A 68 -14.79 -6.35 12.43
N TYR A 69 -14.34 -5.75 11.32
CA TYR A 69 -13.08 -5.01 11.24
C TYR A 69 -13.28 -3.60 10.66
N GLN A 70 -12.45 -2.66 11.09
CA GLN A 70 -12.47 -1.26 10.72
C GLN A 70 -11.04 -0.68 10.69
N GLY A 71 -10.92 0.58 10.28
CA GLY A 71 -9.64 1.26 10.05
C GLY A 71 -9.32 1.32 8.56
N THR A 72 -8.35 2.17 8.19
CA THR A 72 -7.93 2.36 6.79
C THR A 72 -7.39 1.07 6.19
N ASN A 73 -6.79 0.25 7.06
CA ASN A 73 -6.10 -0.99 6.75
C ASN A 73 -6.81 -2.20 7.36
N CYS A 74 -8.02 -2.03 7.91
CA CYS A 74 -8.77 -3.06 8.64
C CYS A 74 -8.03 -3.59 9.88
N GLU A 75 -7.18 -2.76 10.49
CA GLU A 75 -6.36 -3.09 11.65
C GLU A 75 -7.15 -3.17 12.96
N ILE A 76 -8.33 -2.55 13.01
CA ILE A 76 -9.16 -2.45 14.21
C ILE A 76 -10.23 -3.54 14.20
N GLY A 77 -10.12 -4.51 15.10
CA GLY A 77 -11.20 -5.45 15.39
C GLY A 77 -12.36 -4.74 16.11
N GLN A 78 -13.53 -4.69 15.51
CA GLN A 78 -14.75 -4.05 16.04
C GLN A 78 -15.26 -4.73 17.33
N TRP A 79 -14.77 -5.93 17.65
CA TRP A 79 -14.92 -6.58 18.96
C TRP A 79 -14.37 -5.75 20.12
N LEU A 80 -13.34 -4.93 19.88
CA LEU A 80 -12.80 -4.01 20.88
C LEU A 80 -13.76 -2.84 21.16
N LEU A 81 -14.57 -2.43 20.17
CA LEU A 81 -15.52 -1.32 20.33
C LEU A 81 -16.85 -1.73 20.96
N MET A 82 -17.19 -3.03 20.95
CA MET A 82 -18.39 -3.56 21.61
C MET A 82 -18.21 -3.79 23.12
N HIS A 83 -16.98 -3.75 23.65
CA HIS A 83 -16.67 -3.93 25.08
C HIS A 83 -16.00 -2.72 25.74
N ILE A 84 -15.77 -1.63 24.99
CA ILE A 84 -15.48 -0.34 25.61
C ILE A 84 -16.84 0.30 25.92
N PRO A 85 -17.28 0.39 27.20
CA PRO A 85 -18.41 1.23 27.52
C PRO A 85 -18.04 2.63 27.04
N ARG A 86 -18.87 3.22 26.17
CA ARG A 86 -18.82 4.66 25.90
C ARG A 86 -18.85 5.33 27.28
N LYS A 87 -17.71 5.88 27.71
CA LYS A 87 -17.71 6.84 28.82
C LYS A 87 -18.51 8.04 28.30
N VAL A 88 -19.79 8.06 28.65
CA VAL A 88 -20.58 9.31 28.70
C VAL A 88 -20.06 10.10 29.87
#